data_AF-A0A2M9G4P3-F1
#
_entry.id   AF-A0A2M9G4P3-F1
#
_cell.length_a   1.000
_cell.length_b   1.000
_cell.length_c   1.000
_cell.angle_alpha   90.00
_cell.angle_beta   90.00
_cell.angle_gamma   90.00
#
_symmetry.space_group_name_H-M   'P 1'
#
loop_
_entity.id
_entity.type
_entity.pdbx_description
1 polymer ?
#
loop_
_entity_poly.entity_id
_entity_poly.type
_entity_poly.pdbx_seq_one_letter_code
_entity_poly.pdbx_strand_id
1 'polypeptide(L)'
;MELPALQAVVRAMIMSALKGNRLTQRYAIEYLERKEERHFRARLERFARLEKLKVQGEAQIAEHRRQGMPPPDLLPHPDDIVLNHQTTEVWINGPEFPEEVAVFEHVAELRNLALMQSALWDKTSEARKNPPKGEGICAALFFATLTDTVLPRRFRWRDGEAVGLMMDYAGMTRRDLERRYAIENDRLMRAKPEVSLVSLAMQTEIDRLSAEFFDRLRRAGAEGGG
;
A
#
# COMPACT_ATOMS: atom_id res chain seq x y z
N MET A 1 23.24 -1.23 19.45
CA MET A 1 22.78 0.04 20.05
C MET A 1 23.92 1.06 20.05
N GLU A 2 24.25 1.69 18.91
CA GLU A 2 25.29 2.74 18.83
C GLU A 2 24.79 4.07 18.24
N LEU A 3 23.51 4.10 17.85
CA LEU A 3 22.87 5.25 17.18
C LEU A 3 22.77 6.54 18.03
N PRO A 4 22.54 6.52 19.35
CA PRO A 4 22.34 7.76 20.12
C PRO A 4 23.59 8.62 20.28
N ALA A 5 24.74 8.01 20.58
CA ALA A 5 25.99 8.72 20.82
C ALA A 5 26.55 9.36 19.54
N LEU A 6 26.54 8.62 18.42
CA LEU A 6 26.94 9.15 17.12
C LEU A 6 26.04 10.32 16.69
N GLN A 7 24.73 10.22 16.89
CA GLN A 7 23.79 11.29 16.55
C GLN A 7 24.05 12.56 17.38
N ALA A 8 24.39 12.42 18.66
CA ALA A 8 24.77 13.55 19.53
C ALA A 8 26.07 14.23 19.06
N VAL A 9 27.09 13.43 18.70
CA VAL A 9 28.37 13.94 18.17
C VAL A 9 28.17 14.69 16.84
N VAL A 10 27.41 14.11 15.90
CA VAL A 10 27.10 14.75 14.62
C VAL A 10 26.34 16.06 14.83
N ARG A 11 25.36 16.10 15.74
CA ARG A 11 24.64 17.35 16.08
C ARG A 11 25.58 18.40 16.65
N ALA A 12 26.44 18.04 17.59
CA ALA A 12 27.40 18.96 18.18
C ALA A 12 28.40 19.51 17.14
N MET A 13 28.89 18.65 16.24
CA MET A 13 29.75 19.04 15.11
C MET A 13 29.06 20.05 14.19
N ILE A 14 27.81 19.77 13.78
CA ILE A 14 27.03 20.67 12.92
C ILE A 14 26.77 22.01 13.64
N MET A 15 26.39 21.99 14.91
CA MET A 15 26.18 23.23 15.69
C MET A 15 27.45 24.07 15.81
N SER A 16 28.61 23.43 15.96
CA SER A 16 29.91 24.12 15.98
C SER A 16 30.27 24.71 14.62
N ALA A 17 29.99 23.97 13.54
CA ALA A 17 30.19 24.44 12.17
C ALA A 17 29.31 25.66 11.84
N LEU A 18 28.03 25.64 12.24
CA LEU A 18 27.09 26.75 12.06
C LEU A 18 27.52 28.01 12.83
N LYS A 19 28.23 27.85 13.95
CA LYS A 19 28.82 28.95 14.73
C LYS A 19 30.10 29.55 14.11
N GLY A 20 30.54 29.07 12.95
CA GLY A 20 31.67 29.66 12.22
C GLY A 20 33.04 29.06 12.50
N ASN A 21 33.12 27.95 13.25
CA ASN A 21 34.40 27.27 13.44
C ASN A 21 34.84 26.60 12.12
N ARG A 22 35.88 27.17 11.48
CA ARG A 22 36.36 26.75 10.15
C ARG A 22 36.76 25.28 10.07
N LEU A 23 37.35 24.75 11.15
CA LEU A 23 37.78 23.35 11.20
C LEU A 23 36.58 22.40 11.24
N THR A 24 35.57 22.70 12.09
CA THR A 24 34.35 21.88 12.17
C THR A 24 33.45 22.05 10.94
N GLN A 25 33.45 23.21 10.27
CA GLN A 25 32.80 23.40 8.98
C GLN A 25 33.35 22.46 7.92
N ARG A 26 34.67 22.38 7.78
CA ARG A 26 35.33 21.47 6.85
C ARG A 26 34.94 20.01 7.12
N TYR A 27 35.02 19.57 8.39
CA TYR A 27 34.65 18.21 8.75
C TYR A 27 33.16 17.92 8.52
N ALA A 28 32.27 18.89 8.75
CA ALA A 28 30.84 18.75 8.49
C ALA A 28 30.56 18.59 7.00
N ILE A 29 31.20 19.39 6.14
CA ILE A 29 31.09 19.27 4.67
C ILE A 29 31.61 17.91 4.21
N GLU A 30 32.83 17.52 4.60
CA GLU A 30 33.41 16.22 4.22
C GLU A 30 32.53 15.04 4.69
N TYR A 31 31.93 15.14 5.89
CA TYR A 31 31.01 14.13 6.40
C TYR A 31 29.74 14.02 5.54
N LEU A 32 29.16 15.16 5.15
CA LEU A 32 27.97 15.22 4.30
C LEU A 32 28.25 14.70 2.90
N GLU A 33 29.33 15.14 2.26
CA GLU A 33 29.76 14.67 0.93
C GLU A 33 29.95 13.14 0.93
N ARG A 34 30.66 12.59 1.92
CA ARG A 34 30.84 11.13 2.06
C ARG A 34 29.52 10.40 2.33
N LYS A 35 28.56 11.04 2.98
CA LYS A 35 27.24 10.46 3.23
C LYS A 35 26.41 10.46 1.95
N GLU A 36 26.38 11.57 1.22
CA GLU A 36 25.71 11.71 -0.07
C GLU A 36 26.29 10.76 -1.11
N GLU A 37 27.61 10.67 -1.22
CA GLU A 37 28.27 9.76 -2.14
C GLU A 37 27.92 8.30 -1.81
N ARG A 38 27.92 7.91 -0.53
CA ARG A 38 27.49 6.56 -0.11
C ARG A 38 26.02 6.29 -0.45
N HIS A 39 25.13 7.24 -0.20
CA HIS A 39 23.72 7.11 -0.56
C HIS A 39 23.53 7.02 -2.09
N PHE A 40 24.25 7.83 -2.84
CA PHE A 40 24.22 7.81 -4.30
C PHE A 40 24.72 6.49 -4.87
N ARG A 41 25.86 5.99 -4.39
CA ARG A 41 26.40 4.68 -4.79
C ARG A 41 25.43 3.55 -4.45
N ALA A 42 24.90 3.50 -3.23
CA ALA A 42 23.93 2.49 -2.83
C ALA A 42 22.64 2.55 -3.69
N ARG A 43 22.20 3.75 -4.06
CA ARG A 43 21.06 3.94 -4.97
C ARG A 43 21.36 3.40 -6.37
N LEU A 44 22.52 3.72 -6.94
CA LEU A 44 22.94 3.20 -8.25
C LEU A 44 23.09 1.68 -8.24
N GLU A 45 23.71 1.10 -7.21
CA GLU A 45 23.85 -0.35 -7.06
C GLU A 45 22.47 -1.03 -6.98
N ARG A 46 21.54 -0.46 -6.21
CA ARG A 46 20.18 -0.96 -6.11
C ARG A 46 19.43 -0.85 -7.43
N PHE A 47 19.58 0.26 -8.15
CA PHE A 47 19.00 0.47 -9.47
C PHE A 47 19.49 -0.58 -10.47
N ALA A 48 20.81 -0.74 -10.63
CA ALA A 48 21.41 -1.69 -11.55
C ALA A 48 21.00 -3.14 -11.23
N ARG A 49 20.93 -3.48 -9.93
CA ARG A 49 20.48 -4.81 -9.50
C ARG A 49 19.03 -5.10 -9.90
N LEU A 50 18.13 -4.15 -9.65
CA LEU A 50 16.69 -4.33 -9.92
C LEU A 50 16.36 -4.21 -11.40
N GLU A 51 17.08 -3.40 -12.16
CA GLU A 51 17.01 -3.38 -13.62
C GLU A 51 17.40 -4.74 -14.20
N LYS A 52 18.53 -5.30 -13.76
CA LYS A 52 18.95 -6.64 -14.18
C LYS A 52 17.91 -7.69 -13.83
N LEU A 53 17.37 -7.65 -12.61
CA LEU A 53 16.36 -8.59 -12.15
C LEU A 53 15.07 -8.50 -12.98
N LYS A 54 14.61 -7.28 -13.30
CA LYS A 54 13.44 -7.03 -14.15
C LYS A 54 13.63 -7.64 -15.54
N VAL A 55 14.75 -7.32 -16.21
CA VAL A 55 15.08 -7.85 -17.54
C VAL A 55 15.17 -9.37 -17.54
N GLN A 56 15.82 -9.96 -16.53
CA GLN A 56 15.94 -11.41 -16.40
C GLN A 56 14.58 -12.09 -16.20
N GLY A 57 13.72 -11.52 -15.36
CA GLY A 57 12.39 -12.07 -15.13
C GLY A 57 11.46 -11.94 -16.35
N GLU A 58 11.51 -10.80 -17.06
CA GLU A 58 10.78 -10.62 -18.32
C GLU A 58 11.20 -11.67 -19.37
N ALA A 59 12.50 -11.96 -19.47
CA ALA A 59 13.01 -12.99 -20.37
C ALA A 59 12.51 -14.39 -19.99
N GLN A 60 12.47 -14.73 -18.69
CA GLN A 60 11.95 -16.02 -18.20
C GLN A 60 10.45 -16.18 -18.48
N ILE A 61 9.66 -15.14 -18.22
CA ILE A 61 8.22 -15.14 -18.52
C ILE A 61 7.98 -15.30 -20.02
N ALA A 62 8.74 -14.59 -20.86
CA ALA A 62 8.64 -14.69 -22.31
C ALA A 62 9.00 -16.10 -22.80
N GLU A 63 10.01 -16.73 -22.21
CA GLU A 63 10.41 -18.09 -22.58
C GLU A 63 9.36 -19.13 -22.20
N HIS A 64 8.81 -19.07 -20.98
CA HIS A 64 7.69 -19.94 -20.58
C HIS A 64 6.49 -19.78 -21.51
N ARG A 65 6.17 -18.53 -21.89
CA ARG A 65 5.09 -18.26 -22.85
C ARG A 65 5.35 -18.89 -24.22
N ARG A 66 6.58 -18.83 -24.73
CA ARG A 66 6.95 -19.48 -26.01
C ARG A 66 6.84 -21.01 -25.94
N GLN A 67 7.18 -21.59 -24.80
CA GLN A 67 7.13 -23.02 -24.57
C GLN A 67 5.72 -23.54 -24.22
N GLY A 68 4.72 -22.65 -24.11
CA GLY A 68 3.37 -23.02 -23.69
C GLY A 68 3.28 -23.48 -22.23
N MET A 69 4.27 -23.12 -21.41
CA MET A 69 4.33 -23.45 -19.99
C MET A 69 3.61 -22.38 -19.14
N PRO A 70 3.12 -22.73 -17.94
CA PRO A 70 2.60 -21.74 -17.01
C PRO A 70 3.69 -20.71 -16.67
N PRO A 71 3.33 -19.42 -16.48
CA PRO A 71 4.27 -18.39 -16.07
C PRO A 71 5.01 -18.79 -14.78
N PRO A 72 6.32 -18.51 -14.67
CA PRO A 72 7.07 -18.79 -13.46
C PRO A 72 6.61 -17.87 -12.32
N ASP A 73 6.60 -18.38 -11.10
CA ASP A 73 6.29 -17.60 -9.90
C ASP A 73 7.55 -16.83 -9.44
N LEU A 74 7.76 -15.66 -10.04
CA LEU A 74 8.93 -14.82 -9.78
C LEU A 74 8.64 -13.81 -8.67
N LEU A 75 9.57 -13.71 -7.72
CA LEU A 75 9.55 -12.74 -6.64
C LEU A 75 10.88 -11.95 -6.58
N PRO A 76 10.81 -10.61 -6.60
CA PRO A 76 9.68 -9.79 -7.03
C PRO A 76 9.31 -10.05 -8.50
N HIS A 77 8.02 -9.92 -8.84
CA HIS A 77 7.59 -10.03 -10.23
C HIS A 77 8.12 -8.82 -11.04
N PRO A 78 8.53 -8.98 -12.31
CA PRO A 78 9.07 -7.87 -13.09
C PRO A 78 8.16 -6.64 -13.18
N ASP A 79 6.84 -6.83 -13.31
CA ASP A 79 5.85 -5.74 -13.31
C ASP A 79 5.79 -4.95 -12.00
N ASP A 80 6.24 -5.55 -10.89
CA ASP A 80 6.24 -4.91 -9.58
C ASP A 80 7.52 -4.06 -9.38
N ILE A 81 8.54 -4.22 -10.24
CA ILE A 81 9.77 -3.42 -10.20
C ILE A 81 9.57 -2.11 -10.98
N VAL A 82 9.61 -0.99 -10.26
CA VAL A 82 9.46 0.36 -10.83
C VAL A 82 10.81 1.06 -10.87
N LEU A 83 11.24 1.45 -12.08
CA LEU A 83 12.52 2.11 -12.35
C LEU A 83 12.27 3.52 -12.87
N ASN A 84 12.82 4.53 -12.20
CA ASN A 84 12.86 5.89 -12.72
C ASN A 84 14.26 6.17 -13.30
N HIS A 85 14.36 6.08 -14.64
CA HIS A 85 15.63 6.31 -15.34
C HIS A 85 16.15 7.75 -15.26
N GLN A 86 15.29 8.73 -14.92
CA GLN A 86 15.71 10.12 -14.77
C GLN A 86 16.31 10.40 -13.38
N THR A 87 15.68 9.86 -12.32
CA THR A 87 16.12 10.12 -10.93
C THR A 87 17.00 9.04 -10.35
N THR A 88 17.14 7.88 -11.03
CA THR A 88 17.74 6.63 -10.52
C THR A 88 17.02 6.07 -9.29
N GLU A 89 15.80 6.54 -9.02
CA GLU A 89 14.97 5.97 -7.98
C GLU A 89 14.40 4.65 -8.45
N VAL A 90 14.33 3.72 -7.50
CA VAL A 90 13.79 2.40 -7.74
C VAL A 90 13.03 1.97 -6.50
N TRP A 91 11.92 1.28 -6.69
CA TRP A 91 11.19 0.62 -5.62
C TRP A 91 10.44 -0.59 -6.17
N ILE A 92 10.00 -1.44 -5.26
CA ILE A 92 9.20 -2.62 -5.58
C ILE A 92 7.79 -2.32 -5.06
N ASN A 93 6.82 -2.39 -5.96
CA ASN A 93 5.41 -2.21 -5.68
C ASN A 93 4.73 -3.58 -5.76
N GLY A 94 5.05 -4.48 -4.82
CA GLY A 94 4.57 -5.86 -4.78
C GLY A 94 5.35 -6.72 -3.79
N PRO A 95 5.03 -8.01 -3.69
CA PRO A 95 5.73 -8.92 -2.78
C PRO A 95 7.19 -9.11 -3.22
N GLU A 96 8.11 -8.91 -2.29
CA GLU A 96 9.53 -9.27 -2.42
C GLU A 96 9.78 -10.69 -1.94
N PHE A 97 8.99 -11.16 -0.97
CA PHE A 97 9.12 -12.47 -0.34
C PHE A 97 7.84 -13.32 -0.44
N PRO A 98 7.95 -14.66 -0.43
CA PRO A 98 6.77 -15.55 -0.56
C PRO A 98 5.69 -15.29 0.49
N GLU A 99 6.08 -14.96 1.72
CA GLU A 99 5.16 -14.74 2.83
C GLU A 99 4.32 -13.47 2.64
N GLU A 100 4.82 -12.51 1.85
CA GLU A 100 4.11 -11.27 1.56
C GLU A 100 3.00 -11.44 0.53
N VAL A 101 3.07 -12.48 -0.31
CA VAL A 101 2.06 -12.76 -1.35
C VAL A 101 0.67 -12.87 -0.73
N ALA A 102 0.56 -13.62 0.37
CA ALA A 102 -0.69 -13.78 1.11
C ALA A 102 -1.25 -12.44 1.63
N VAL A 103 -0.40 -11.46 1.92
CA VAL A 103 -0.83 -10.12 2.33
C VAL A 103 -1.49 -9.38 1.17
N PHE A 104 -0.86 -9.38 -0.01
CA PHE A 104 -1.42 -8.72 -1.19
C PHE A 104 -2.71 -9.40 -1.68
N GLU A 105 -2.78 -10.72 -1.64
CA GLU A 105 -4.00 -11.48 -1.93
C GLU A 105 -5.12 -11.10 -0.95
N HIS A 106 -4.81 -11.09 0.35
CA HIS A 106 -5.76 -10.72 1.39
C HIS A 106 -6.29 -9.29 1.20
N VAL A 107 -5.42 -8.33 0.88
CA VAL A 107 -5.83 -6.94 0.60
C VAL A 107 -6.70 -6.84 -0.66
N ALA A 108 -6.38 -7.60 -1.72
CA ALA A 108 -7.19 -7.66 -2.93
C ALA A 108 -8.59 -8.25 -2.68
N GLU A 109 -8.70 -9.21 -1.76
CA GLU A 109 -10.00 -9.76 -1.35
C GLU A 109 -10.77 -8.78 -0.43
N LEU A 110 -10.10 -8.10 0.49
CA LEU A 110 -10.70 -7.02 1.30
C LEU A 110 -11.26 -5.90 0.41
N ARG A 111 -10.56 -5.53 -0.67
CA ARG A 111 -11.07 -4.61 -1.70
C ARG A 111 -12.38 -5.12 -2.30
N ASN A 112 -12.45 -6.39 -2.66
CA ASN A 112 -13.68 -6.99 -3.22
C ASN A 112 -14.82 -7.02 -2.19
N LEU A 113 -14.50 -7.22 -0.91
CA LEU A 113 -15.46 -7.14 0.19
C LEU A 113 -16.00 -5.70 0.36
N ALA A 114 -15.14 -4.68 0.25
CA ALA A 114 -15.55 -3.28 0.27
C ALA A 114 -16.46 -2.92 -0.92
N LEU A 115 -16.19 -3.48 -2.10
CA LEU A 115 -17.08 -3.35 -3.25
C LEU A 115 -18.45 -4.03 -3.00
N MET A 116 -18.47 -5.18 -2.33
CA MET A 116 -19.72 -5.84 -1.94
C MET A 116 -20.50 -5.00 -0.92
N GLN A 117 -19.79 -4.37 0.01
CA GLN A 117 -20.38 -3.46 1.00
C GLN A 117 -21.00 -2.21 0.35
N SER A 118 -20.41 -1.68 -0.71
CA SER A 118 -21.01 -0.56 -1.44
C SER A 118 -22.31 -0.97 -2.13
N ALA A 119 -22.37 -2.16 -2.73
CA ALA A 119 -23.61 -2.69 -3.29
C ALA A 119 -24.69 -2.95 -2.21
N LEU A 120 -24.29 -3.32 -0.99
CA LEU A 120 -25.22 -3.39 0.15
C LEU A 120 -25.72 -2.00 0.56
N TRP A 121 -24.84 -1.00 0.60
CA TRP A 121 -25.23 0.39 0.87
C TRP A 121 -26.33 0.85 -0.11
N ASP A 122 -26.21 0.55 -1.40
CA ASP A 122 -27.23 0.92 -2.40
C ASP A 122 -28.59 0.22 -2.16
N LYS A 123 -28.60 -0.94 -1.49
CA LYS A 123 -29.80 -1.73 -1.19
C LYS A 123 -30.39 -1.44 0.19
N THR A 124 -29.60 -0.92 1.13
CA THR A 124 -30.02 -0.63 2.51
C THR A 124 -30.29 0.85 2.75
N SER A 125 -29.63 1.74 2.01
CA SER A 125 -29.61 3.15 2.32
C SER A 125 -30.96 3.83 2.09
N GLU A 126 -31.43 4.52 3.13
CA GLU A 126 -32.44 5.58 3.00
C GLU A 126 -31.99 6.73 2.06
N ALA A 127 -30.74 6.76 1.58
CA ALA A 127 -30.26 7.72 0.57
C ALA A 127 -30.97 7.58 -0.79
N ARG A 128 -31.65 6.46 -1.07
CA ARG A 128 -32.61 6.40 -2.20
C ARG A 128 -33.89 7.19 -1.94
N LYS A 129 -34.28 7.38 -0.67
CA LYS A 129 -35.48 8.11 -0.25
C LYS A 129 -35.19 9.60 0.01
N ASN A 130 -34.01 9.92 0.56
CA ASN A 130 -33.50 11.28 0.76
C ASN A 130 -32.00 11.30 0.42
N PRO A 131 -31.61 11.54 -0.84
CA PRO A 131 -30.20 11.69 -1.16
C PRO A 131 -29.64 12.88 -0.38
N PRO A 132 -28.49 12.76 0.30
CA PRO A 132 -27.83 13.92 0.88
C PRO A 132 -27.66 15.00 -0.19
N LYS A 133 -27.83 16.27 0.17
CA LYS A 133 -27.57 17.40 -0.75
C LYS A 133 -26.06 17.44 -1.04
N GLY A 134 -25.64 16.66 -2.02
CA GLY A 134 -24.25 16.44 -2.41
C GLY A 134 -24.06 14.98 -2.83
N GLU A 135 -23.34 14.75 -3.92
CA GLU A 135 -22.95 13.43 -4.42
C GLU A 135 -22.13 12.69 -3.35
N GLY A 136 -22.84 12.01 -2.43
CA GLY A 136 -22.21 11.25 -1.37
C GLY A 136 -21.50 10.05 -1.98
N ILE A 137 -20.18 10.13 -2.11
CA ILE A 137 -19.36 8.98 -2.50
C ILE A 137 -19.58 7.90 -1.43
N CYS A 138 -20.07 6.72 -1.83
CA CYS A 138 -20.13 5.57 -0.94
C CYS A 138 -18.72 5.28 -0.43
N ALA A 139 -18.47 5.43 0.87
CA ALA A 139 -17.13 5.28 1.45
C ALA A 139 -16.53 3.90 1.12
N ALA A 140 -17.36 2.86 1.11
CA ALA A 140 -16.93 1.51 0.75
C ALA A 140 -16.48 1.40 -0.72
N LEU A 141 -17.17 2.09 -1.65
CA LEU A 141 -16.75 2.18 -3.05
C LEU A 141 -15.45 2.97 -3.19
N PHE A 142 -15.31 4.08 -2.46
CA PHE A 142 -14.06 4.84 -2.43
C PHE A 142 -12.90 3.99 -1.93
N PHE A 143 -13.08 3.25 -0.83
CA PHE A 143 -12.05 2.35 -0.31
C PHE A 143 -11.70 1.24 -1.30
N ALA A 144 -12.67 0.65 -1.98
CA ALA A 144 -12.42 -0.36 -2.99
C ALA A 144 -11.56 0.21 -4.15
N THR A 145 -11.94 1.37 -4.70
CA THR A 145 -11.19 2.01 -5.79
C THR A 145 -9.80 2.47 -5.34
N LEU A 146 -9.70 3.07 -4.15
CA LEU A 146 -8.40 3.50 -3.60
C LEU A 146 -7.48 2.30 -3.39
N THR A 147 -7.99 1.22 -2.80
CA THR A 147 -7.20 -0.01 -2.56
C THR A 147 -6.73 -0.62 -3.88
N ASP A 148 -7.60 -0.65 -4.91
CA ASP A 148 -7.21 -1.13 -6.25
C ASP A 148 -6.07 -0.31 -6.86
N THR A 149 -6.11 1.02 -6.73
CA THR A 149 -5.10 1.90 -7.33
C THR A 149 -3.73 1.79 -6.66
N VAL A 150 -3.67 1.44 -5.37
CA VAL A 150 -2.41 1.25 -4.64
C VAL A 150 -1.87 -0.17 -4.69
N LEU A 151 -2.69 -1.17 -5.03
CA LEU A 151 -2.23 -2.56 -5.20
C LEU A 151 -1.25 -2.69 -6.39
N PRO A 152 -0.35 -3.69 -6.39
CA PRO A 152 0.45 -4.02 -7.56
C PRO A 152 -0.44 -4.39 -8.74
N ARG A 153 -0.01 -4.11 -9.97
CA ARG A 153 -0.83 -4.28 -11.19
C ARG A 153 -1.45 -5.68 -11.31
N ARG A 154 -0.74 -6.71 -10.84
CA ARG A 154 -1.19 -8.11 -10.86
C ARG A 154 -2.37 -8.43 -9.94
N PHE A 155 -2.53 -7.67 -8.86
CA PHE A 155 -3.62 -7.84 -7.90
C PHE A 155 -4.80 -6.91 -8.18
N ARG A 156 -4.67 -5.99 -9.14
CA ARG A 156 -5.75 -5.08 -9.55
C ARG A 156 -6.82 -5.82 -10.32
N TRP A 157 -8.02 -5.26 -10.34
CA TRP A 157 -9.04 -5.70 -11.27
C TRP A 157 -8.55 -5.57 -12.71
N ARG A 158 -8.84 -6.60 -13.51
CA ARG A 158 -8.69 -6.51 -14.97
C ARG A 158 -9.78 -5.63 -15.56
N ASP A 159 -9.57 -5.20 -16.80
CA ASP A 159 -10.53 -4.38 -17.52
C ASP A 159 -11.93 -5.00 -17.49
N GLY A 160 -12.90 -4.24 -16.97
CA GLY A 160 -14.30 -4.67 -16.84
C GLY A 160 -14.62 -5.60 -15.66
N GLU A 161 -13.63 -6.14 -14.93
CA GLU A 161 -13.87 -7.06 -13.81
C GLU A 161 -14.60 -6.38 -12.65
N ALA A 162 -14.20 -5.14 -12.33
CA ALA A 162 -14.89 -4.32 -11.33
C ALA A 162 -16.37 -4.12 -11.68
N VAL A 163 -16.65 -3.82 -12.96
CA VAL A 163 -18.01 -3.61 -13.46
C VAL A 163 -18.81 -4.91 -13.42
N GLY A 164 -18.21 -6.03 -13.81
CA GLY A 164 -18.85 -7.35 -13.72
C GLY A 164 -19.25 -7.69 -12.28
N LEU A 165 -18.33 -7.51 -11.32
CA LEU A 165 -18.63 -7.71 -9.89
C LEU A 165 -19.74 -6.78 -9.39
N MET A 166 -19.72 -5.50 -9.79
CA MET A 166 -20.80 -4.57 -9.45
C MET A 166 -22.15 -5.02 -9.99
N MET A 167 -22.21 -5.47 -11.25
CA MET A 167 -23.43 -5.97 -11.89
C MET A 167 -23.94 -7.25 -11.21
N ASP A 168 -23.05 -8.17 -10.86
CA ASP A 168 -23.38 -9.39 -10.13
C ASP A 168 -24.01 -9.06 -8.77
N TYR A 169 -23.39 -8.16 -8.00
CA TYR A 169 -23.91 -7.73 -6.71
C TYR A 169 -25.23 -6.94 -6.85
N ALA A 170 -25.36 -6.12 -7.89
CA ALA A 170 -26.59 -5.41 -8.18
C ALA A 170 -27.74 -6.38 -8.50
N GLY A 171 -27.46 -7.48 -9.21
CA GLY A 171 -28.42 -8.53 -9.54
C GLY A 171 -28.87 -9.39 -8.36
N MET A 172 -28.09 -9.46 -7.27
CA MET A 172 -28.45 -10.24 -6.08
C MET A 172 -29.57 -9.60 -5.26
N THR A 173 -30.38 -10.42 -4.58
CA THR A 173 -31.32 -9.90 -3.57
C THR A 173 -30.55 -9.37 -2.37
N ARG A 174 -31.15 -8.45 -1.60
CA ARG A 174 -30.52 -7.90 -0.40
C ARG A 174 -30.11 -9.00 0.59
N ARG A 175 -31.00 -9.97 0.83
CA ARG A 175 -30.77 -11.09 1.77
C ARG A 175 -29.62 -11.98 1.34
N ASP A 176 -29.51 -12.26 0.05
CA ASP A 176 -28.43 -13.10 -0.48
C ASP A 176 -27.08 -12.38 -0.42
N LEU A 177 -27.08 -11.08 -0.72
CA LEU A 177 -25.89 -10.25 -0.63
C LEU A 177 -25.41 -10.07 0.83
N GLU A 178 -26.34 -9.87 1.77
CA GLU A 178 -26.05 -9.81 3.22
C GLU A 178 -25.43 -11.13 3.71
N ARG A 179 -26.01 -12.27 3.29
CA ARG A 179 -25.49 -13.60 3.63
C ARG A 179 -24.08 -13.79 3.07
N ARG A 180 -23.87 -13.46 1.79
CA ARG A 180 -22.57 -13.58 1.13
C ARG A 180 -21.53 -12.70 1.81
N TYR A 181 -21.87 -11.45 2.09
CA TYR A 181 -20.99 -10.51 2.79
C TYR A 181 -20.58 -11.05 4.17
N ALA A 182 -21.53 -11.57 4.96
CA ALA A 182 -21.24 -12.10 6.28
C ALA A 182 -20.27 -13.29 6.21
N ILE A 183 -20.46 -14.21 5.25
CA ILE A 183 -19.58 -15.37 5.05
C ILE A 183 -18.18 -14.92 4.64
N GLU A 184 -18.06 -14.04 3.64
CA GLU A 184 -16.76 -13.57 3.15
C GLU A 184 -16.02 -12.73 4.19
N ASN A 185 -16.73 -11.87 4.92
CA ASN A 185 -16.15 -11.07 6.00
C ASN A 185 -15.60 -11.98 7.11
N ASP A 186 -16.36 -12.98 7.56
CA ASP A 186 -15.91 -13.91 8.60
C ASP A 186 -14.76 -14.82 8.11
N ARG A 187 -14.74 -15.20 6.82
CA ARG A 187 -13.60 -15.89 6.19
C ARG A 187 -12.36 -15.02 6.23
N LEU A 188 -12.46 -13.78 5.75
CA LEU A 188 -11.34 -12.86 5.63
C LEU A 188 -10.76 -12.47 6.99
N MET A 189 -11.60 -12.12 7.96
CA MET A 189 -11.13 -11.73 9.28
C MET A 189 -10.38 -12.87 10.00
N ARG A 190 -10.75 -14.13 9.72
CA ARG A 190 -10.02 -15.30 10.24
C ARG A 190 -8.76 -15.64 9.46
N ALA A 191 -8.74 -15.39 8.15
CA ALA A 191 -7.61 -15.64 7.27
C ALA A 191 -6.62 -14.47 7.20
N LYS A 192 -6.62 -13.57 8.18
CA LYS A 192 -5.70 -12.42 8.22
C LYS A 192 -4.24 -12.92 8.30
N PRO A 193 -3.37 -12.53 7.35
CA PRO A 193 -1.96 -12.91 7.38
C PRO A 193 -1.26 -12.41 8.64
N GLU A 194 -0.33 -13.22 9.18
CA GLU A 194 0.48 -12.85 10.34
C GLU A 194 1.54 -11.80 10.01
N VAL A 195 2.01 -11.78 8.74
CA VAL A 195 3.01 -10.84 8.27
C VAL A 195 2.38 -9.47 8.06
N SER A 196 2.95 -8.45 8.69
CA SER A 196 2.59 -7.05 8.46
C SER A 196 3.63 -6.39 7.54
N LEU A 197 3.17 -5.80 6.44
CA LEU A 197 3.98 -4.95 5.56
C LEU A 197 4.29 -3.59 6.18
N VAL A 198 3.70 -3.29 7.33
CA VAL A 198 3.80 -2.02 8.01
C VAL A 198 4.69 -2.18 9.24
N SER A 199 5.66 -1.28 9.39
CA SER A 199 6.53 -1.28 10.58
C SER A 199 5.70 -1.12 11.87
N LEU A 200 6.17 -1.65 13.00
CA LEU A 200 5.46 -1.53 14.28
C LEU A 200 5.16 -0.07 14.66
N ALA A 201 6.07 0.85 14.32
CA ALA A 201 5.88 2.28 14.55
C ALA A 201 4.71 2.84 13.70
N MET A 202 4.64 2.47 12.43
CA MET A 202 3.53 2.84 11.55
C MET A 202 2.22 2.16 11.98
N GLN A 203 2.26 0.89 12.41
CA GLN A 203 1.09 0.19 12.92
C GLN A 203 0.49 0.92 14.12
N THR A 204 1.35 1.29 15.08
CA THR A 204 0.96 2.08 16.26
C THR A 204 0.32 3.40 15.87
N GLU A 205 0.88 4.09 14.87
CA GLU A 205 0.34 5.37 14.41
C GLU A 205 -0.99 5.19 13.68
N ILE A 206 -1.15 4.14 12.86
CA ILE A 206 -2.42 3.80 12.20
C ILE A 206 -3.49 3.51 13.26
N ASP A 207 -3.16 2.73 14.29
CA ASP A 207 -4.09 2.39 15.36
C ASP A 207 -4.52 3.64 16.13
N ARG A 208 -3.57 4.56 16.41
CA ARG A 208 -3.85 5.87 17.02
C ARG A 208 -4.79 6.72 16.16
N LEU A 209 -4.47 6.89 14.88
CA LEU A 209 -5.28 7.68 13.95
C LEU A 209 -6.68 7.09 13.77
N SER A 210 -6.78 5.76 13.71
CA SER A 210 -8.05 5.04 13.62
C SER A 210 -8.89 5.28 14.87
N ALA A 211 -8.31 5.15 16.07
CA ALA A 211 -8.99 5.42 17.32
C ALA A 211 -9.49 6.87 17.40
N GLU A 212 -8.65 7.84 17.04
CA GLU A 212 -9.04 9.27 16.99
C GLU A 212 -10.17 9.53 15.99
N PHE A 213 -10.13 8.89 14.82
CA PHE A 213 -11.17 9.00 13.80
C PHE A 213 -12.52 8.45 14.29
N PHE A 214 -12.53 7.22 14.84
CA PHE A 214 -13.75 6.61 15.36
C PHE A 214 -14.30 7.35 16.58
N ASP A 215 -13.44 7.93 17.42
CA ASP A 215 -13.86 8.82 18.51
C ASP A 215 -14.56 10.08 17.99
N ARG A 216 -14.02 10.71 16.95
CA ARG A 216 -14.65 11.87 16.32
C ARG A 216 -16.01 11.52 15.71
N LEU A 217 -16.11 10.38 15.03
CA LEU A 217 -17.39 9.91 14.46
C LEU A 217 -18.43 9.65 15.55
N ARG A 218 -18.04 9.02 16.68
CA ARG A 218 -18.94 8.80 17.82
C ARG A 218 -19.45 10.11 18.43
N ARG A 219 -18.59 11.12 18.55
CA ARG A 219 -18.99 12.45 19.06
C ARG A 219 -19.92 13.18 18.09
N ALA A 220 -19.61 13.17 16.79
CA ALA A 220 -20.46 13.78 15.76
C ALA A 220 -21.84 13.11 15.64
N GLY A 221 -21.91 11.79 15.81
CA GLY A 221 -23.17 11.06 15.84
C GLY A 221 -24.02 11.33 17.09
N ALA A 222 -23.41 11.71 18.21
CA ALA A 222 -24.11 12.08 19.45
C ALA A 222 -24.68 13.51 19.40
N GLU A 223 -24.08 14.42 18.62
CA GLU A 223 -24.53 15.80 18.47
C GLU A 223 -25.64 15.99 17.40
N GLY A 224 -25.80 15.04 16.47
CA GLY A 224 -26.81 15.08 15.40
C GLY A 224 -28.16 14.42 15.73
N GLY A 225 -28.36 13.96 16.96
CA GLY A 225 -29.58 13.24 17.42
C GLY A 225 -30.45 14.01 18.42
N GLY A 226 -30.33 15.34 18.48
CA GLY A 226 -31.11 16.24 19.35
C GLY A 226 -32.20 16.98 18.60
#